data_AF-A0AAJ4UYH4-F1
#
_entry.id   AF-A0AAJ4UYH4-F1
#
_cell.length_a   1.000
_cell.length_b   1.000
_cell.length_c   1.000
_cell.angle_alpha   90.00
_cell.angle_beta   90.00
_cell.angle_gamma   90.00
#
_symmetry.space_group_name_H-M   'P 1'
#
loop_
_entity.id
_entity.type
_entity.pdbx_description
1 polymer ?
#
loop_
_entity_poly.entity_id
_entity_poly.type
_entity_poly.pdbx_seq_one_letter_code
_entity_poly.pdbx_strand_id
1 'polypeptide(L)'
;MREFLEKLGVKTLFSYTKPTSNVYNVTLNAIDLPFVSFGKGESLDEALNSAYGEMCERILTRNFLEEYYINALYPDAIVTDKFLNEPLREFYKIDELEKEELLDFNSDVFDILSIPFTNPKTGEIVYFPINIVQNLYASNGMAFYSDLKTAYYNAKTEIIERFVKYEVIRYTLSIPKISHPLNDEFIQVYDATLGGKYPVMAVSFIKDNEIILSFGCDLDREKAIKKAYLELFQTELKKRGKLIDDDSVKDSFNLTKHFIDLSGDVHINFLKKPYFKEAKWDFDNLGVFKEDEYIKIYTAQNFYAVHLIIPQISEIYPIDDLIYHNINKGKFIRKDILQRQNKQKVIDYIYEHGAWDIGQFIGVIFDKKYTLENLDELYEGYEFGSEYQNILKLSKELNALR
;
A
#
# COMPACT_ATOMS: atom_id res chain seq x y z
N MET A 1 20.04 -8.08 2.21
CA MET A 1 19.09 -6.97 2.46
C MET A 1 19.71 -5.91 3.35
N ARG A 2 20.10 -6.20 4.59
CA ARG A 2 20.77 -5.23 5.47
C ARG A 2 21.98 -4.54 4.83
N GLU A 3 22.94 -5.29 4.30
CA GLU A 3 24.11 -4.69 3.61
C GLU A 3 23.72 -3.82 2.40
N PHE A 4 22.63 -4.18 1.71
CA PHE A 4 22.12 -3.40 0.59
C PHE A 4 21.55 -2.05 1.08
N LEU A 5 20.78 -2.05 2.15
CA LEU A 5 20.29 -0.83 2.80
C LEU A 5 21.44 0.03 3.34
N GLU A 6 22.44 -0.58 3.99
CA GLU A 6 23.62 0.14 4.49
C GLU A 6 24.41 0.83 3.36
N LYS A 7 24.52 0.20 2.18
CA LYS A 7 25.12 0.82 0.98
C LYS A 7 24.32 2.04 0.49
N LEU A 8 23.00 2.05 0.69
CA LEU A 8 22.14 3.20 0.42
C LEU A 8 22.15 4.24 1.55
N GLY A 9 22.95 4.03 2.60
CA GLY A 9 23.01 4.90 3.78
C GLY A 9 21.86 4.69 4.77
N VAL A 10 21.05 3.63 4.61
CA VAL A 10 19.94 3.31 5.49
C VAL A 10 20.40 2.35 6.59
N LYS A 11 20.63 2.89 7.79
CA LYS A 11 20.91 2.10 9.00
C LYS A 11 19.62 1.76 9.72
N THR A 12 19.56 0.59 10.31
CA THR A 12 18.33 0.09 10.94
C THR A 12 18.56 -0.46 12.35
N LEU A 13 17.51 -0.38 13.17
CA LEU A 13 17.38 -1.04 14.46
C LEU A 13 16.07 -1.82 14.48
N PHE A 14 16.04 -2.98 15.13
CA PHE A 14 14.81 -3.75 15.24
C PHE A 14 14.45 -4.05 16.69
N SER A 15 13.15 -4.18 16.91
CA SER A 15 12.54 -4.76 18.10
C SER A 15 11.62 -5.90 17.68
N TYR A 16 11.32 -6.82 18.59
CA TYR A 16 10.38 -7.91 18.30
C TYR A 16 9.46 -8.20 19.48
N THR A 17 8.31 -8.77 19.15
CA THR A 17 7.39 -9.39 20.11
C THR A 17 7.10 -10.82 19.68
N LYS A 18 6.59 -11.61 20.62
CA LYS A 18 6.26 -13.02 20.41
C LYS A 18 4.84 -13.30 20.90
N PRO A 19 3.80 -13.00 20.10
CA PRO A 19 2.40 -13.10 20.53
C PRO A 19 1.97 -14.52 20.89
N THR A 20 2.54 -15.51 20.21
CA THR A 20 2.29 -16.95 20.49
C THR A 20 3.61 -17.73 20.45
N SER A 21 3.58 -19.03 20.74
CA SER A 21 4.80 -19.87 20.68
C SER A 21 5.47 -19.88 19.31
N ASN A 22 4.69 -19.68 18.24
CA ASN A 22 5.07 -19.88 16.85
C ASN A 22 4.85 -18.63 15.98
N VAL A 23 4.69 -17.45 16.58
CA VAL A 23 4.55 -16.19 15.84
C VAL A 23 5.50 -15.17 16.42
N TYR A 24 6.33 -14.59 15.55
CA TYR A 24 7.20 -13.46 15.85
C TYR A 24 6.76 -12.26 15.00
N ASN A 25 6.65 -11.10 15.66
CA ASN A 25 6.44 -9.83 14.98
C ASN A 25 7.72 -9.00 15.16
N VAL A 26 8.24 -8.44 14.09
CA VAL A 26 9.41 -7.56 14.09
C VAL A 26 8.98 -6.17 13.63
N THR A 27 9.48 -5.15 14.31
CA THR A 27 9.44 -3.75 13.87
C THR A 27 10.87 -3.33 13.55
N LEU A 28 11.10 -2.91 12.31
CA LEU A 28 12.40 -2.45 11.82
C LEU A 28 12.33 -0.94 11.57
N ASN A 29 13.09 -0.17 12.33
CA ASN A 29 13.16 1.30 12.23
C ASN A 29 14.43 1.70 11.49
N ALA A 30 14.30 2.58 10.50
CA ALA A 30 15.45 3.31 9.97
C ALA A 30 15.87 4.39 10.99
N ILE A 31 17.18 4.55 11.23
CA ILE A 31 17.69 5.46 12.27
C ILE A 31 17.59 6.92 11.84
N ASP A 32 17.92 7.20 10.58
CA ASP A 32 18.11 8.54 10.03
C ASP A 32 17.01 8.95 9.03
N LEU A 33 15.94 8.14 8.97
CA LEU A 33 14.78 8.33 8.10
C LEU A 33 13.51 8.03 8.90
N PRO A 34 12.39 8.72 8.62
CA PRO A 34 11.09 8.46 9.26
C PRO A 34 10.42 7.22 8.64
N PHE A 35 11.14 6.10 8.57
CA PHE A 35 10.66 4.87 7.94
C PHE A 35 10.69 3.69 8.91
N VAL A 36 9.53 3.06 9.06
CA VAL A 36 9.34 1.82 9.82
C VAL A 36 8.74 0.77 8.90
N SER A 37 9.26 -0.45 8.96
CA SER A 37 8.65 -1.61 8.33
C SER A 37 8.35 -2.70 9.35
N PHE A 38 7.44 -3.60 8.98
CA PHE A 38 6.98 -4.68 9.83
C PHE A 38 7.28 -6.02 9.19
N GLY A 39 7.49 -7.04 10.03
CA GLY A 39 7.74 -8.38 9.55
C GLY A 39 7.13 -9.42 10.48
N LYS A 40 6.73 -10.54 9.89
CA LYS A 40 6.08 -11.65 10.58
C LYS A 40 6.66 -12.99 10.14
N GLY A 41 6.71 -13.95 11.05
CA GLY A 41 7.26 -15.28 10.75
C GLY A 41 7.07 -16.28 11.89
N GLU A 42 7.32 -17.55 11.59
CA GLU A 42 7.27 -18.64 12.57
C GLU A 42 8.56 -18.69 13.43
N SER A 43 9.60 -18.00 12.99
CA SER A 43 10.84 -17.73 13.71
C SER A 43 11.23 -16.24 13.69
N LEU A 44 12.13 -15.83 14.58
CA LEU A 44 12.66 -14.47 14.60
C LEU A 44 13.39 -14.12 13.29
N ASP A 45 14.15 -15.06 12.73
CA ASP A 45 14.88 -14.86 11.49
C ASP A 45 13.94 -14.66 10.29
N GLU A 46 12.85 -15.42 10.22
CA GLU A 46 11.81 -15.24 9.21
C GLU A 46 11.12 -13.88 9.34
N ALA A 47 10.72 -13.50 10.56
CA ALA A 47 10.09 -12.20 10.80
C ALA A 47 11.04 -11.03 10.49
N LEU A 48 12.32 -11.17 10.82
CA LEU A 48 13.33 -10.16 10.51
C LEU A 48 13.58 -10.05 9.01
N ASN A 49 13.68 -11.18 8.30
CA ASN A 49 13.79 -11.21 6.84
C ASN A 49 12.56 -10.57 6.18
N SER A 50 11.36 -10.83 6.69
CA SER A 50 10.12 -10.19 6.23
C SER A 50 10.18 -8.66 6.41
N ALA A 51 10.62 -8.16 7.58
CA ALA A 51 10.70 -6.72 7.83
C ALA A 51 11.73 -6.02 6.93
N TYR A 52 12.90 -6.65 6.74
CA TYR A 52 13.90 -6.15 5.79
C TYR A 52 13.39 -6.18 4.35
N GLY A 53 12.65 -7.22 3.97
CA GLY A 53 12.05 -7.38 2.64
C GLY A 53 11.08 -6.24 2.35
N GLU A 54 10.15 -5.96 3.27
CA GLU A 54 9.20 -4.85 3.17
C GLU A 54 9.92 -3.50 3.07
N MET A 55 10.95 -3.25 3.90
CA MET A 55 11.73 -2.00 3.80
C MET A 55 12.41 -1.86 2.43
N CYS A 56 13.03 -2.93 1.92
CA CYS A 56 13.65 -2.91 0.59
C CYS A 56 12.62 -2.69 -0.52
N GLU A 57 11.45 -3.33 -0.41
CA GLU A 57 10.33 -3.17 -1.33
C GLU A 57 9.91 -1.71 -1.43
N ARG A 58 9.58 -1.05 -0.31
CA ARG A 58 9.05 0.32 -0.32
C ARG A 58 10.09 1.35 -0.75
N ILE A 59 11.37 1.11 -0.46
CA ILE A 59 12.46 1.96 -0.94
C ILE A 59 12.65 1.80 -2.45
N LEU A 60 12.71 0.56 -2.96
CA LEU A 60 13.00 0.32 -4.38
C LEU A 60 11.84 0.66 -5.30
N THR A 61 10.61 0.37 -4.91
CA THR A 61 9.39 0.78 -5.65
C THR A 61 9.15 2.29 -5.59
N ARG A 62 9.92 3.01 -4.75
CA ARG A 62 9.75 4.42 -4.41
C ARG A 62 8.55 4.72 -3.52
N ASN A 63 7.77 3.73 -3.10
CA ASN A 63 6.57 3.94 -2.27
C ASN A 63 6.82 4.77 -0.99
N PHE A 64 7.90 4.52 -0.27
CA PHE A 64 8.28 5.34 0.90
C PHE A 64 8.50 6.82 0.53
N LEU A 65 8.92 7.10 -0.70
CA LEU A 65 9.30 8.43 -1.17
C LEU A 65 8.11 9.22 -1.77
N GLU A 66 6.95 8.59 -1.97
CA GLU A 66 5.79 9.17 -2.66
C GLU A 66 5.16 10.33 -1.87
N GLU A 67 5.36 10.38 -0.55
CA GLU A 67 4.86 11.46 0.33
C GLU A 67 5.79 12.69 0.38
N TYR A 68 6.92 12.69 -0.34
CA TYR A 68 7.89 13.78 -0.29
C TYR A 68 8.05 14.50 -1.63
N TYR A 69 8.29 15.80 -1.56
CA TYR A 69 8.70 16.62 -2.69
C TYR A 69 10.12 16.21 -3.13
N ILE A 70 10.20 15.44 -4.22
CA ILE A 70 11.43 14.91 -4.77
C ILE A 70 11.36 15.08 -6.28
N ASN A 71 12.11 16.06 -6.78
CA ASN A 71 12.25 16.24 -8.22
C ASN A 71 12.91 15.01 -8.86
N ALA A 72 12.30 14.52 -9.94
CA ALA A 72 12.70 13.31 -10.66
C ALA A 72 12.74 12.04 -9.78
N LEU A 73 11.70 11.84 -8.96
CA LEU A 73 11.51 10.62 -8.16
C LEU A 73 11.61 9.33 -9.01
N TYR A 74 11.01 9.35 -10.20
CA TYR A 74 11.14 8.30 -11.22
C TYR A 74 11.90 8.87 -12.41
N PRO A 75 13.17 8.49 -12.64
CA PRO A 75 13.97 9.10 -13.69
C PRO A 75 13.66 8.55 -15.10
N ASP A 76 12.69 7.65 -15.22
CA ASP A 76 12.09 7.17 -16.47
C ASP A 76 10.67 7.71 -16.69
N ALA A 77 10.22 8.64 -15.83
CA ALA A 77 8.99 9.38 -16.07
C ALA A 77 9.15 10.34 -17.26
N ILE A 78 8.10 10.47 -18.05
CA ILE A 78 8.02 11.39 -19.19
C ILE A 78 6.75 12.23 -19.11
N VAL A 79 6.80 13.44 -19.68
CA VAL A 79 5.60 14.20 -20.03
C VAL A 79 5.10 13.68 -21.37
N THR A 80 3.86 13.20 -21.41
CA THR A 80 3.25 12.66 -22.63
C THR A 80 1.74 12.88 -22.59
N ASP A 81 1.14 13.14 -23.76
CA ASP A 81 -0.30 13.15 -23.99
C ASP A 81 -0.84 11.73 -24.30
N LYS A 82 0.05 10.77 -24.58
CA LYS A 82 -0.25 9.36 -24.87
C LYS A 82 -0.09 8.47 -23.62
N PHE A 83 -0.59 8.94 -22.48
CA PHE A 83 -0.69 8.12 -21.29
C PHE A 83 -1.98 7.28 -21.32
N LEU A 84 -1.88 6.06 -20.81
CA LEU A 84 -2.92 5.03 -20.83
C LEU A 84 -3.35 4.62 -22.26
N ASN A 85 -3.87 3.39 -22.41
CA ASN A 85 -4.56 2.99 -23.63
C ASN A 85 -6.07 3.28 -23.51
N GLU A 86 -6.82 3.22 -24.60
CA GLU A 86 -8.25 3.59 -24.62
C GLU A 86 -9.10 2.90 -23.54
N PRO A 87 -9.02 1.56 -23.34
CA PRO A 87 -9.79 0.91 -22.27
C PRO A 87 -9.47 1.44 -20.87
N LEU A 88 -8.20 1.76 -20.60
CA LEU A 88 -7.80 2.33 -19.31
C LEU A 88 -8.26 3.78 -19.16
N ARG A 89 -8.21 4.57 -20.25
CA ARG A 89 -8.72 5.94 -20.24
C ARG A 89 -10.21 5.99 -19.91
N GLU A 90 -10.99 5.08 -20.48
CA GLU A 90 -12.41 4.91 -20.15
C GLU A 90 -12.61 4.50 -18.69
N PHE A 91 -11.85 3.51 -18.22
CA PHE A 91 -11.97 3.02 -16.83
C PHE A 91 -11.68 4.11 -15.80
N TYR A 92 -10.57 4.85 -15.93
CA TYR A 92 -10.24 5.95 -15.00
C TYR A 92 -11.01 7.24 -15.28
N LYS A 93 -11.92 7.23 -16.26
CA LYS A 93 -12.74 8.39 -16.66
C LYS A 93 -11.88 9.63 -16.93
N ILE A 94 -10.80 9.46 -17.70
CA ILE A 94 -9.82 10.53 -17.93
C ILE A 94 -10.46 11.79 -18.52
N ASP A 95 -11.51 11.63 -19.33
CA ASP A 95 -12.21 12.75 -19.96
C ASP A 95 -13.11 13.54 -18.98
N GLU A 96 -13.34 13.04 -17.77
CA GLU A 96 -14.04 13.73 -16.68
C GLU A 96 -13.08 14.47 -15.72
N LEU A 97 -11.76 14.33 -15.90
CA LEU A 97 -10.73 14.93 -15.06
C LEU A 97 -10.13 16.16 -15.73
N GLU A 98 -9.82 17.21 -14.97
CA GLU A 98 -8.97 18.29 -15.44
C GLU A 98 -7.49 17.86 -15.38
N LYS A 99 -6.62 18.67 -15.99
CA LYS A 99 -5.18 18.37 -16.01
C LYS A 99 -4.60 18.36 -14.59
N GLU A 100 -5.10 19.24 -13.74
CA GLU A 100 -4.66 19.46 -12.36
C GLU A 100 -4.84 18.22 -11.49
N GLU A 101 -5.88 17.40 -11.68
CA GLU A 101 -6.08 16.14 -10.96
C GLU A 101 -5.05 15.07 -11.36
N LEU A 102 -4.37 15.21 -12.50
CA LEU A 102 -3.40 14.22 -13.00
C LEU A 102 -1.94 14.61 -12.74
N LEU A 103 -1.69 15.78 -12.12
CA LEU A 103 -0.34 16.21 -11.78
C LEU A 103 0.23 15.38 -10.62
N ASP A 104 1.47 14.89 -10.78
CA ASP A 104 2.17 14.20 -9.70
C ASP A 104 2.38 15.13 -8.48
N PHE A 105 2.44 14.56 -7.28
CA PHE A 105 2.71 15.35 -6.07
C PHE A 105 4.18 15.74 -5.95
N ASN A 106 5.11 14.88 -6.35
CA ASN A 106 6.51 14.92 -5.95
C ASN A 106 7.35 15.99 -6.66
N SER A 107 7.01 16.38 -7.88
CA SER A 107 7.88 17.23 -8.72
C SER A 107 7.42 18.69 -8.79
N ASP A 108 8.27 19.55 -9.39
CA ASP A 108 7.90 20.90 -9.85
C ASP A 108 7.30 20.95 -11.26
N VAL A 109 7.06 19.80 -11.91
CA VAL A 109 6.49 19.74 -13.26
C VAL A 109 4.98 19.96 -13.17
N PHE A 110 4.46 21.02 -13.80
CA PHE A 110 3.03 21.28 -13.96
C PHE A 110 2.50 20.69 -15.28
N ASP A 111 2.83 19.42 -15.49
CA ASP A 111 2.35 18.58 -16.59
C ASP A 111 2.17 17.13 -16.13
N ILE A 112 1.49 16.31 -16.94
CA ILE A 112 1.17 14.93 -16.60
C ILE A 112 2.42 14.06 -16.77
N LEU A 113 3.13 13.82 -15.66
CA LEU A 113 4.23 12.88 -15.61
C LEU A 113 3.70 11.45 -15.51
N SER A 114 4.17 10.61 -16.43
CA SER A 114 3.76 9.21 -16.52
C SER A 114 4.96 8.27 -16.53
N ILE A 115 4.82 7.13 -15.86
CA ILE A 115 5.85 6.09 -15.74
C ILE A 115 5.46 4.83 -16.53
N PRO A 116 6.42 4.14 -17.16
CA PRO A 116 6.13 2.96 -17.96
C PRO A 116 5.83 1.75 -17.08
N PHE A 117 4.75 1.04 -17.44
CA PHE A 117 4.46 -0.33 -17.02
C PHE A 117 4.35 -1.22 -18.25
N THR A 118 4.77 -2.47 -18.12
CA THR A 118 4.76 -3.45 -19.21
C THR A 118 3.65 -4.47 -18.97
N ASN A 119 2.85 -4.79 -19.97
CA ASN A 119 1.96 -5.95 -19.91
C ASN A 119 2.82 -7.23 -20.03
N PRO A 120 2.87 -8.11 -19.01
CA PRO A 120 3.77 -9.25 -19.00
C PRO A 120 3.41 -10.32 -20.04
N LYS A 121 2.16 -10.32 -20.55
CA LYS A 121 1.71 -11.27 -21.58
C LYS A 121 2.05 -10.78 -22.99
N THR A 122 1.83 -9.50 -23.27
CA THR A 122 1.96 -8.94 -24.64
C THR A 122 3.30 -8.23 -24.87
N GLY A 123 3.97 -7.80 -23.81
CA GLY A 123 5.15 -6.93 -23.88
C GLY A 123 4.85 -5.47 -24.20
N GLU A 124 3.56 -5.10 -24.31
CA GLU A 124 3.13 -3.72 -24.53
C GLU A 124 3.54 -2.83 -23.35
N ILE A 125 4.08 -1.64 -23.66
CA ILE A 125 4.40 -0.63 -22.65
C ILE A 125 3.29 0.42 -22.65
N VAL A 126 2.68 0.62 -21.48
CA VAL A 126 1.69 1.66 -21.23
C VAL A 126 2.25 2.63 -20.18
N TYR A 127 2.10 3.92 -20.44
CA TYR A 127 2.51 4.97 -19.49
C TYR A 127 1.35 5.31 -18.57
N PHE A 128 1.51 5.06 -17.27
CA PHE A 128 0.53 5.41 -16.24
C PHE A 128 0.92 6.76 -15.59
N PRO A 129 -0.01 7.73 -15.48
CA PRO A 129 0.23 8.93 -14.69
C PRO A 129 0.66 8.58 -13.27
N ILE A 130 1.74 9.20 -12.78
CA ILE A 130 2.25 8.97 -11.43
C ILE A 130 1.14 9.25 -10.39
N ASN A 131 0.35 10.30 -10.63
CA ASN A 131 -0.78 10.66 -9.78
C ASN A 131 -1.78 9.51 -9.60
N ILE A 132 -2.18 8.84 -10.70
CA ILE A 132 -3.11 7.69 -10.65
C ILE A 132 -2.49 6.55 -9.86
N VAL A 133 -1.21 6.24 -10.09
CA VAL A 133 -0.52 5.14 -9.40
C VAL A 133 -0.52 5.39 -7.88
N GLN A 134 -0.11 6.59 -7.46
CA GLN A 134 0.04 6.94 -6.04
C GLN A 134 -1.29 7.12 -5.31
N ASN A 135 -2.31 7.70 -5.97
CA ASN A 135 -3.62 7.90 -5.33
C ASN A 135 -4.39 6.59 -5.19
N LEU A 136 -4.35 5.70 -6.19
CA LEU A 136 -5.30 4.58 -6.25
C LEU A 136 -4.73 3.26 -5.73
N TYR A 137 -3.45 2.97 -5.96
CA TYR A 137 -2.90 1.63 -5.70
C TYR A 137 -2.18 1.51 -4.37
N ALA A 138 -1.72 2.64 -3.79
CA ALA A 138 -0.87 2.65 -2.61
C ALA A 138 0.28 1.63 -2.78
N SER A 139 0.41 0.67 -1.85
CA SER A 139 1.40 -0.38 -1.93
C SER A 139 0.91 -1.71 -2.48
N ASN A 140 -0.29 -1.75 -3.05
CA ASN A 140 -0.88 -3.00 -3.49
C ASN A 140 -0.21 -3.58 -4.72
N GLY A 141 0.16 -4.86 -4.64
CA GLY A 141 0.87 -5.53 -5.72
C GLY A 141 2.35 -5.17 -5.78
N MET A 142 2.92 -4.64 -4.69
CA MET A 142 4.36 -4.50 -4.54
C MET A 142 4.97 -5.80 -3.98
N ALA A 143 6.17 -6.13 -4.43
CA ALA A 143 6.93 -7.27 -3.89
C ALA A 143 8.43 -7.09 -4.10
N PHE A 144 9.26 -7.56 -3.16
CA PHE A 144 10.71 -7.58 -3.27
C PHE A 144 11.31 -8.97 -3.04
N TYR A 145 12.03 -9.50 -4.04
CA TYR A 145 12.69 -10.80 -3.97
C TYR A 145 13.98 -10.84 -4.79
N SER A 146 14.84 -11.83 -4.54
CA SER A 146 16.03 -12.08 -5.36
C SER A 146 15.73 -12.72 -6.72
N ASP A 147 14.49 -13.15 -6.95
CA ASP A 147 14.02 -13.78 -8.18
C ASP A 147 12.74 -13.09 -8.67
N LEU A 148 12.71 -12.72 -9.95
CA LEU A 148 11.61 -11.97 -10.54
C LEU A 148 10.30 -12.77 -10.55
N LYS A 149 10.35 -14.09 -10.77
CA LYS A 149 9.14 -14.93 -10.75
C LYS A 149 8.53 -14.98 -9.36
N THR A 150 9.38 -15.06 -8.33
CA THR A 150 8.95 -15.03 -6.93
C THR A 150 8.40 -13.66 -6.55
N ALA A 151 9.01 -12.56 -7.01
CA ALA A 151 8.46 -11.21 -6.83
C ALA A 151 7.08 -11.07 -7.46
N TYR A 152 6.94 -11.44 -8.73
CA TYR A 152 5.66 -11.43 -9.42
C TYR A 152 4.61 -12.30 -8.73
N TYR A 153 4.97 -13.53 -8.31
CA TYR A 153 4.07 -14.44 -7.61
C TYR A 153 3.53 -13.80 -6.33
N ASN A 154 4.40 -13.20 -5.50
CA ASN A 154 3.97 -12.59 -4.24
C ASN A 154 3.11 -11.34 -4.46
N ALA A 155 3.49 -10.47 -5.40
CA ALA A 155 2.66 -9.33 -5.79
C ALA A 155 1.27 -9.77 -6.28
N LYS A 156 1.20 -10.82 -7.11
CA LYS A 156 -0.06 -11.36 -7.61
C LYS A 156 -0.90 -11.99 -6.51
N THR A 157 -0.31 -12.75 -5.59
CA THR A 157 -1.05 -13.32 -4.45
C THR A 157 -1.61 -12.24 -3.53
N GLU A 158 -0.87 -11.13 -3.32
CA GLU A 158 -1.34 -10.02 -2.50
C GLU A 158 -2.59 -9.35 -3.11
N ILE A 159 -2.58 -9.11 -4.43
CA ILE A 159 -3.74 -8.54 -5.13
C ILE A 159 -4.96 -9.47 -5.01
N ILE A 160 -4.79 -10.78 -5.21
CA ILE A 160 -5.88 -11.76 -5.11
C ILE A 160 -6.43 -11.81 -3.68
N GLU A 161 -5.54 -11.83 -2.68
CA GLU A 161 -5.92 -11.82 -1.27
C GLU A 161 -6.79 -10.60 -0.93
N ARG A 162 -6.33 -9.40 -1.32
CA ARG A 162 -7.05 -8.15 -1.05
C ARG A 162 -8.38 -8.07 -1.79
N PHE A 163 -8.41 -8.51 -3.05
CA PHE A 163 -9.64 -8.61 -3.82
C PHE A 163 -10.68 -9.48 -3.08
N VAL A 164 -10.31 -10.71 -2.70
CA VAL A 164 -11.22 -11.62 -1.98
C VAL A 164 -11.64 -11.06 -0.63
N LYS A 165 -10.71 -10.45 0.12
CA LYS A 165 -11.00 -9.78 1.39
C LYS A 165 -12.11 -8.73 1.22
N TYR A 166 -11.99 -7.86 0.23
CA TYR A 166 -12.98 -6.83 -0.02
C TYR A 166 -14.31 -7.39 -0.53
N GLU A 167 -14.31 -8.42 -1.38
CA GLU A 167 -15.54 -9.11 -1.79
C GLU A 167 -16.30 -9.68 -0.58
N VAL A 168 -15.59 -10.33 0.34
CA VAL A 168 -16.19 -10.90 1.55
C VAL A 168 -16.82 -9.82 2.43
N ILE A 169 -16.10 -8.70 2.64
CA ILE A 169 -16.57 -7.61 3.52
C ILE A 169 -17.71 -6.82 2.84
N ARG A 170 -17.49 -6.34 1.61
CA ARG A 170 -18.42 -5.49 0.85
C ARG A 170 -19.75 -6.17 0.55
N TYR A 171 -19.73 -7.47 0.22
CA TYR A 171 -20.95 -8.22 -0.03
C TYR A 171 -21.46 -8.97 1.20
N THR A 172 -20.85 -8.74 2.37
CA THR A 172 -21.27 -9.34 3.66
C THR A 172 -21.36 -10.87 3.59
N LEU A 173 -20.42 -11.49 2.87
CA LEU A 173 -20.46 -12.91 2.55
C LEU A 173 -20.19 -13.75 3.79
N SER A 174 -21.06 -14.73 4.05
CA SER A 174 -20.75 -15.82 4.97
C SER A 174 -20.00 -16.90 4.20
N ILE A 175 -18.81 -17.25 4.67
CA ILE A 175 -17.91 -18.24 4.05
C ILE A 175 -17.78 -19.50 4.94
N PRO A 176 -17.57 -20.69 4.35
CA PRO A 176 -17.58 -21.94 5.10
C PRO A 176 -16.39 -22.07 6.06
N LYS A 177 -16.68 -22.39 7.32
CA LYS A 177 -15.67 -22.86 8.29
C LYS A 177 -15.16 -24.24 7.88
N ILE A 178 -13.87 -24.47 8.05
CA ILE A 178 -13.24 -25.78 7.79
C ILE A 178 -12.67 -26.37 9.08
N SER A 179 -12.56 -27.70 9.13
CA SER A 179 -11.85 -28.37 10.22
C SER A 179 -10.34 -28.20 10.05
N HIS A 180 -9.67 -27.58 11.03
CA HIS A 180 -8.24 -27.37 10.99
C HIS A 180 -7.63 -27.39 12.41
N PRO A 181 -6.38 -27.87 12.61
CA PRO A 181 -5.73 -27.88 13.93
C PRO A 181 -5.50 -26.51 14.59
N LEU A 182 -5.58 -25.42 13.82
CA LEU A 182 -5.49 -24.04 14.33
C LEU A 182 -6.81 -23.53 14.94
N ASN A 183 -7.91 -24.27 14.80
CA ASN A 183 -9.18 -23.86 15.36
C ASN A 183 -9.16 -24.01 16.89
N ASP A 184 -9.62 -22.99 17.60
CA ASP A 184 -9.87 -23.01 19.04
C ASP A 184 -11.18 -22.28 19.39
N GLU A 185 -11.37 -21.88 20.66
CA GLU A 185 -12.58 -21.17 21.11
C GLU A 185 -12.83 -19.85 20.35
N PHE A 186 -11.77 -19.11 20.02
CA PHE A 186 -11.85 -17.77 19.42
C PHE A 186 -11.31 -17.73 17.98
N ILE A 187 -10.42 -18.65 17.62
CA ILE A 187 -9.79 -18.73 16.30
C ILE A 187 -10.47 -19.77 15.43
N GLN A 188 -10.81 -19.40 14.20
CA GLN A 188 -11.48 -20.27 13.24
C GLN A 188 -10.89 -20.08 11.84
N VAL A 189 -10.67 -21.17 11.11
CA VAL A 189 -10.22 -21.17 9.72
C VAL A 189 -11.41 -21.32 8.76
N TYR A 190 -11.39 -20.55 7.68
CA TYR A 190 -12.45 -20.48 6.68
C TYR A 190 -11.88 -20.70 5.28
N ASP A 191 -12.64 -21.40 4.45
CA ASP A 191 -12.42 -21.45 3.01
C ASP A 191 -12.99 -20.17 2.38
N ALA A 192 -12.07 -19.33 1.89
CA ALA A 192 -12.37 -18.06 1.24
C ALA A 192 -12.21 -18.15 -0.29
N THR A 193 -12.31 -19.35 -0.87
CA THR A 193 -12.15 -19.55 -2.32
C THR A 193 -13.30 -18.98 -3.15
N LEU A 194 -14.38 -18.56 -2.49
CA LEU A 194 -15.62 -18.07 -3.10
C LEU A 194 -16.20 -19.06 -4.14
N GLY A 195 -16.27 -20.33 -3.73
CA GLY A 195 -16.76 -21.43 -4.55
C GLY A 195 -15.69 -22.00 -5.49
N GLY A 196 -14.42 -22.03 -5.08
CA GLY A 196 -13.32 -22.60 -5.84
C GLY A 196 -12.75 -21.68 -6.93
N LYS A 197 -12.97 -20.37 -6.85
CA LYS A 197 -12.50 -19.39 -7.83
C LYS A 197 -11.14 -18.80 -7.51
N TYR A 198 -10.82 -18.64 -6.23
CA TYR A 198 -9.61 -17.95 -5.78
C TYR A 198 -8.82 -18.80 -4.78
N PRO A 199 -7.48 -18.85 -4.86
CA PRO A 199 -6.64 -19.61 -3.93
C PRO A 199 -6.44 -18.87 -2.60
N VAL A 200 -7.54 -18.56 -1.90
CA VAL A 200 -7.54 -17.73 -0.69
C VAL A 200 -8.18 -18.47 0.48
N MET A 201 -7.54 -18.34 1.65
CA MET A 201 -8.03 -18.81 2.93
C MET A 201 -8.20 -17.61 3.87
N ALA A 202 -9.07 -17.74 4.86
CA ALA A 202 -9.25 -16.72 5.89
C ALA A 202 -9.18 -17.31 7.29
N VAL A 203 -8.77 -16.50 8.26
CA VAL A 203 -8.75 -16.83 9.67
C VAL A 203 -9.42 -15.70 10.43
N SER A 204 -10.31 -16.05 11.36
CA SER A 204 -10.91 -15.05 12.26
C SER A 204 -10.43 -15.23 13.69
N PHE A 205 -10.33 -14.14 14.43
CA PHE A 205 -10.40 -14.12 15.89
C PHE A 205 -11.70 -13.44 16.30
N ILE A 206 -12.55 -14.10 17.09
CA ILE A 206 -13.84 -13.54 17.53
C ILE A 206 -13.99 -13.69 19.04
N LYS A 207 -14.21 -12.57 19.74
CA LYS A 207 -14.45 -12.55 21.19
C LYS A 207 -15.26 -11.30 21.56
N ASP A 208 -16.25 -11.44 22.44
CA ASP A 208 -17.04 -10.31 22.98
C ASP A 208 -17.64 -9.37 21.90
N ASN A 209 -18.17 -9.94 20.80
CA ASN A 209 -18.65 -9.23 19.59
C ASN A 209 -17.58 -8.43 18.80
N GLU A 210 -16.31 -8.57 19.17
CA GLU A 210 -15.19 -8.06 18.41
C GLU A 210 -14.68 -9.14 17.44
N ILE A 211 -14.12 -8.69 16.32
CA ILE A 211 -13.61 -9.56 15.26
C ILE A 211 -12.31 -9.00 14.67
N ILE A 212 -11.41 -9.91 14.35
CA ILE A 212 -10.36 -9.72 13.35
C ILE A 212 -10.61 -10.76 12.28
N LEU A 213 -10.55 -10.35 11.01
CA LEU A 213 -10.67 -11.26 9.87
C LEU A 213 -9.48 -11.03 8.94
N SER A 214 -8.55 -11.99 8.93
CA SER A 214 -7.35 -11.97 8.11
C SER A 214 -7.46 -12.96 6.95
N PHE A 215 -6.71 -12.69 5.88
CA PHE A 215 -6.74 -13.47 4.65
C PHE A 215 -5.32 -13.86 4.26
N GLY A 216 -5.19 -14.90 3.45
CA GLY A 216 -3.92 -15.39 2.95
C GLY A 216 -4.12 -16.08 1.61
N CYS A 217 -3.27 -15.72 0.64
CA CYS A 217 -3.30 -16.30 -0.70
C CYS A 217 -2.02 -17.08 -1.02
N ASP A 218 -2.18 -18.30 -1.55
CA ASP A 218 -1.09 -19.13 -2.08
C ASP A 218 -1.68 -20.29 -2.90
N LEU A 219 -0.98 -20.84 -3.89
CA LEU A 219 -1.43 -22.07 -4.57
C LEU A 219 -1.42 -23.30 -3.65
N ASP A 220 -0.59 -23.29 -2.60
CA ASP A 220 -0.62 -24.31 -1.55
C ASP A 220 -1.59 -23.92 -0.44
N ARG A 221 -2.60 -24.76 -0.18
CA ARG A 221 -3.65 -24.51 0.82
C ARG A 221 -3.09 -24.22 2.21
N GLU A 222 -2.12 -25.00 2.66
CA GLU A 222 -1.55 -24.86 4.00
C GLU A 222 -0.72 -23.58 4.12
N LYS A 223 0.00 -23.18 3.07
CA LYS A 223 0.67 -21.87 3.03
C LYS A 223 -0.33 -20.72 3.05
N ALA A 224 -1.46 -20.82 2.34
CA ALA A 224 -2.52 -19.81 2.38
C ALA A 224 -3.11 -19.67 3.79
N ILE A 225 -3.41 -20.78 4.47
CA ILE A 225 -3.86 -20.79 5.88
C ILE A 225 -2.81 -20.16 6.79
N LYS A 226 -1.54 -20.53 6.65
CA LYS A 226 -0.43 -19.99 7.46
C LYS A 226 -0.27 -18.48 7.27
N LYS A 227 -0.33 -17.97 6.04
CA LYS A 227 -0.28 -16.53 5.75
C LYS A 227 -1.42 -15.79 6.47
N ALA A 228 -2.65 -16.29 6.34
CA ALA A 228 -3.80 -15.72 7.02
C ALA A 228 -3.64 -15.75 8.55
N TYR A 229 -3.13 -16.85 9.10
CA TYR A 229 -2.89 -16.99 10.54
C TYR A 229 -1.80 -16.04 11.05
N LEU A 230 -0.68 -15.88 10.34
CA LEU A 230 0.36 -14.91 10.70
C LEU A 230 -0.18 -13.48 10.68
N GLU A 231 -0.98 -13.15 9.67
CA GLU A 231 -1.60 -11.82 9.53
C GLU A 231 -2.55 -11.50 10.69
N LEU A 232 -3.28 -12.49 11.21
CA LEU A 232 -4.17 -12.33 12.36
C LEU A 232 -3.47 -11.68 13.57
N PHE A 233 -2.19 -12.01 13.76
CA PHE A 233 -1.40 -11.55 14.90
C PHE A 233 -0.60 -10.28 14.64
N GLN A 234 -0.73 -9.63 13.48
CA GLN A 234 0.00 -8.40 13.16
C GLN A 234 -0.18 -7.31 14.24
N THR A 235 -1.40 -7.17 14.77
CA THR A 235 -1.72 -6.20 15.83
C THR A 235 -1.68 -6.81 17.24
N GLU A 236 -1.15 -8.02 17.39
CA GLU A 236 -1.18 -8.81 18.62
C GLU A 236 -2.61 -8.97 19.19
N LEU A 237 -3.61 -8.98 18.30
CA LEU A 237 -5.03 -8.99 18.63
C LEU A 237 -5.49 -7.75 19.43
N LYS A 238 -4.73 -6.65 19.45
CA LYS A 238 -5.06 -5.43 20.21
C LYS A 238 -6.00 -4.49 19.47
N LYS A 239 -6.02 -4.57 18.13
CA LYS A 239 -6.93 -3.82 17.27
C LYS A 239 -7.94 -4.77 16.65
N ARG A 240 -9.22 -4.46 16.81
CA ARG A 240 -10.34 -5.31 16.40
C ARG A 240 -11.48 -4.45 15.89
N GLY A 241 -12.17 -4.93 14.86
CA GLY A 241 -13.46 -4.40 14.48
C GLY A 241 -14.57 -4.99 15.32
N LYS A 242 -15.80 -4.55 15.06
CA LYS A 242 -17.01 -5.09 15.67
C LYS A 242 -17.80 -5.91 14.66
N LEU A 243 -18.52 -6.90 15.18
CA LEU A 243 -19.61 -7.53 14.46
C LEU A 243 -20.86 -6.65 14.57
N ILE A 244 -21.26 -6.04 13.45
CA ILE A 244 -22.40 -5.11 13.40
C ILE A 244 -23.46 -5.57 12.39
N ASP A 245 -24.69 -5.12 12.58
CA ASP A 245 -25.82 -5.37 11.66
C ASP A 245 -26.15 -4.06 10.93
N ASP A 246 -25.15 -3.52 10.24
CA ASP A 246 -25.21 -2.23 9.54
C ASP A 246 -24.48 -2.33 8.20
N ASP A 247 -24.99 -1.63 7.19
CA ASP A 247 -24.40 -1.57 5.86
C ASP A 247 -23.14 -0.69 5.80
N SER A 248 -22.84 0.10 6.84
CA SER A 248 -21.62 0.91 6.96
C SER A 248 -20.33 0.09 6.87
N VAL A 249 -20.40 -1.24 7.04
CA VAL A 249 -19.27 -2.16 6.80
C VAL A 249 -18.76 -2.10 5.36
N LYS A 250 -19.59 -1.64 4.42
CA LYS A 250 -19.30 -1.54 2.99
C LYS A 250 -18.59 -0.25 2.62
N ASP A 251 -18.65 0.75 3.50
CA ASP A 251 -18.13 2.09 3.25
C ASP A 251 -16.61 2.05 3.03
N SER A 252 -16.12 2.94 2.15
CA SER A 252 -14.69 3.05 1.84
C SER A 252 -13.85 3.23 3.10
N PHE A 253 -14.30 4.06 4.05
CA PHE A 253 -13.62 4.26 5.32
C PHE A 253 -13.45 2.95 6.11
N ASN A 254 -14.45 2.07 6.11
CA ASN A 254 -14.33 0.77 6.78
C ASN A 254 -13.36 -0.17 6.07
N LEU A 255 -13.38 -0.19 4.73
CA LEU A 255 -12.42 -0.97 3.93
C LEU A 255 -10.98 -0.47 4.14
N THR A 256 -10.79 0.85 4.28
CA THR A 256 -9.50 1.45 4.63
C THR A 256 -9.02 1.01 6.02
N LYS A 257 -9.89 0.96 7.04
CA LYS A 257 -9.53 0.39 8.35
C LYS A 257 -9.05 -1.07 8.22
N HIS A 258 -9.78 -1.87 7.44
CA HIS A 258 -9.38 -3.25 7.15
C HIS A 258 -8.02 -3.33 6.46
N PHE A 259 -7.70 -2.41 5.56
CA PHE A 259 -6.40 -2.33 4.89
C PHE A 259 -5.26 -1.94 5.82
N ILE A 260 -5.47 -0.94 6.69
CA ILE A 260 -4.41 -0.35 7.51
C ILE A 260 -4.01 -1.26 8.68
N ASP A 261 -4.98 -1.80 9.43
CA ASP A 261 -4.67 -2.47 10.70
C ASP A 261 -5.70 -3.53 11.16
N LEU A 262 -6.52 -4.03 10.24
CA LEU A 262 -7.52 -5.08 10.50
C LEU A 262 -8.63 -4.68 11.51
N SER A 263 -8.76 -3.39 11.85
CA SER A 263 -9.77 -2.89 12.81
C SER A 263 -11.13 -2.56 12.18
N GLY A 264 -11.33 -2.89 10.91
CA GLY A 264 -12.59 -2.65 10.22
C GLY A 264 -13.69 -3.58 10.75
N ASP A 265 -14.91 -3.07 10.77
CA ASP A 265 -16.10 -3.80 11.20
C ASP A 265 -16.50 -4.85 10.15
N VAL A 266 -17.15 -5.92 10.60
CA VAL A 266 -17.64 -7.01 9.74
C VAL A 266 -19.11 -7.22 10.03
N HIS A 267 -19.90 -7.47 8.99
CA HIS A 267 -21.32 -7.70 9.17
C HIS A 267 -21.58 -9.00 9.94
N ILE A 268 -22.57 -9.01 10.83
CA ILE A 268 -23.02 -10.21 11.56
C ILE A 268 -23.47 -11.36 10.65
N ASN A 269 -23.71 -11.08 9.35
CA ASN A 269 -24.03 -12.09 8.35
C ASN A 269 -22.88 -13.09 8.18
N PHE A 270 -21.64 -12.68 8.43
CA PHE A 270 -20.46 -13.55 8.37
C PHE A 270 -20.65 -14.83 9.20
N LEU A 271 -21.34 -14.74 10.35
CA LEU A 271 -21.60 -15.86 11.26
C LEU A 271 -22.79 -16.75 10.87
N LYS A 272 -23.57 -16.37 9.86
CA LYS A 272 -24.75 -17.13 9.43
C LYS A 272 -24.33 -18.39 8.64
N LYS A 273 -25.32 -19.07 8.05
CA LYS A 273 -25.07 -20.21 7.16
C LYS A 273 -24.21 -19.74 5.97
N PRO A 274 -23.14 -20.47 5.61
CA PRO A 274 -22.26 -20.04 4.54
C PRO A 274 -23.00 -20.03 3.19
N TYR A 275 -22.71 -19.00 2.40
CA TYR A 275 -23.23 -18.83 1.05
C TYR A 275 -22.61 -19.86 0.09
N PHE A 276 -21.35 -20.22 0.35
CA PHE A 276 -20.61 -21.24 -0.39
C PHE A 276 -20.51 -22.55 0.40
N LYS A 277 -20.23 -23.64 -0.31
CA LYS A 277 -19.75 -24.89 0.31
C LYS A 277 -18.23 -24.89 0.30
N GLU A 278 -17.62 -25.67 1.19
CA GLU A 278 -16.17 -25.94 1.12
C GLU A 278 -15.84 -26.48 -0.28
N ALA A 279 -14.92 -25.80 -0.96
CA ALA A 279 -14.48 -26.15 -2.30
C ALA A 279 -13.32 -27.13 -2.24
N LYS A 280 -13.20 -27.96 -3.28
CA LYS A 280 -11.96 -28.72 -3.52
C LYS A 280 -10.86 -27.72 -3.87
N TRP A 281 -9.71 -27.83 -3.20
CA TRP A 281 -8.54 -27.04 -3.53
C TRP A 281 -7.91 -27.55 -4.84
N ASP A 282 -8.04 -26.78 -5.91
CA ASP A 282 -7.65 -27.19 -7.27
C ASP A 282 -7.12 -25.98 -8.06
N PHE A 283 -5.94 -25.48 -7.67
CA PHE A 283 -5.30 -24.30 -8.26
C PHE A 283 -3.89 -24.65 -8.73
N ASP A 284 -3.62 -24.48 -10.03
CA ASP A 284 -2.33 -24.70 -10.66
C ASP A 284 -1.63 -23.40 -11.08
N ASN A 285 -2.37 -22.29 -11.13
CA ASN A 285 -1.86 -20.96 -11.49
C ASN A 285 -2.69 -19.83 -10.85
N LEU A 286 -2.16 -18.60 -10.90
CA LEU A 286 -2.79 -17.39 -10.33
C LEU A 286 -3.60 -16.56 -11.36
N GLY A 287 -3.90 -17.13 -12.52
CA GLY A 287 -4.65 -16.50 -13.61
C GLY A 287 -6.16 -16.46 -13.37
N VAL A 288 -6.58 -15.90 -12.23
CA VAL A 288 -7.98 -15.87 -11.77
C VAL A 288 -8.78 -14.66 -12.30
N PHE A 289 -8.09 -13.70 -12.92
CA PHE A 289 -8.66 -12.47 -13.47
C PHE A 289 -8.57 -12.46 -15.00
N LYS A 290 -9.53 -11.81 -15.66
CA LYS A 290 -9.57 -11.65 -17.12
C LYS A 290 -8.88 -10.37 -17.57
N GLU A 291 -8.84 -9.40 -16.67
CA GLU A 291 -8.27 -8.08 -16.81
C GLU A 291 -6.77 -8.18 -17.11
N ASP A 292 -6.28 -7.20 -17.88
CA ASP A 292 -4.87 -7.10 -18.18
C ASP A 292 -4.05 -6.72 -16.95
N GLU A 293 -2.80 -7.17 -16.96
CA GLU A 293 -1.84 -6.90 -15.90
C GLU A 293 -0.78 -5.96 -16.44
N TYR A 294 -0.29 -5.07 -15.59
CA TYR A 294 0.78 -4.15 -15.92
C TYR A 294 1.80 -4.19 -14.80
N ILE A 295 3.06 -4.47 -15.14
CA ILE A 295 4.14 -4.60 -14.17
C ILE A 295 5.25 -3.58 -14.44
N LYS A 296 5.68 -2.90 -13.39
CA LYS A 296 6.93 -2.14 -13.37
C LYS A 296 7.97 -2.91 -12.55
N ILE A 297 9.15 -3.08 -13.12
CA ILE A 297 10.26 -3.83 -12.51
C ILE A 297 11.37 -2.85 -12.15
N TYR A 298 11.83 -2.92 -10.90
CA TYR A 298 12.96 -2.17 -10.38
C TYR A 298 14.07 -3.16 -10.05
N THR A 299 15.22 -3.00 -10.70
CA THR A 299 16.38 -3.89 -10.49
C THR A 299 17.42 -3.17 -9.65
N ALA A 300 17.95 -3.84 -8.63
CA ALA A 300 19.04 -3.33 -7.82
C ALA A 300 19.98 -4.47 -7.42
N GLN A 301 21.19 -4.50 -8.01
CA GLN A 301 22.15 -5.59 -7.84
C GLN A 301 21.52 -6.95 -8.20
N ASN A 302 21.33 -7.83 -7.21
CA ASN A 302 20.74 -9.17 -7.36
C ASN A 302 19.29 -9.24 -6.85
N PHE A 303 18.62 -8.09 -6.72
CA PHE A 303 17.25 -8.00 -6.23
C PHE A 303 16.32 -7.36 -7.26
N TYR A 304 15.07 -7.81 -7.21
CA TYR A 304 13.96 -7.30 -7.99
C TYR A 304 12.90 -6.80 -7.02
N ALA A 305 12.54 -5.53 -7.14
CA ALA A 305 11.25 -5.06 -6.66
C ALA A 305 10.31 -4.94 -7.85
N VAL A 306 9.04 -5.25 -7.65
CA VAL A 306 8.01 -5.10 -8.67
C VAL A 306 6.84 -4.30 -8.11
N HIS A 307 6.14 -3.60 -8.99
CA HIS A 307 4.80 -3.08 -8.74
C HIS A 307 3.89 -3.62 -9.85
N LEU A 308 3.01 -4.55 -9.49
CA LEU A 308 2.00 -5.14 -10.36
C LEU A 308 0.67 -4.42 -10.12
N ILE A 309 0.05 -3.93 -11.17
CA ILE A 309 -1.30 -3.39 -11.12
C ILE A 309 -2.19 -4.17 -12.08
N ILE A 310 -3.44 -4.35 -11.66
CA ILE A 310 -4.51 -4.98 -12.43
C ILE A 310 -5.69 -4.02 -12.35
N PRO A 311 -5.84 -3.13 -13.34
CA PRO A 311 -6.92 -2.15 -13.33
C PRO A 311 -8.28 -2.82 -13.16
N GLN A 312 -9.17 -2.22 -12.36
CA GLN A 312 -10.46 -2.75 -11.86
C GLN A 312 -10.38 -3.75 -10.70
N ILE A 313 -9.18 -4.22 -10.34
CA ILE A 313 -8.99 -5.26 -9.33
C ILE A 313 -8.09 -4.79 -8.19
N SER A 314 -6.97 -4.12 -8.50
CA SER A 314 -5.92 -3.83 -7.52
C SER A 314 -5.99 -2.42 -6.92
N GLU A 315 -6.95 -1.58 -7.30
CA GLU A 315 -7.18 -0.29 -6.66
C GLU A 315 -7.57 -0.49 -5.18
N ILE A 316 -6.95 0.29 -4.30
CA ILE A 316 -7.31 0.39 -2.89
C ILE A 316 -8.31 1.51 -2.67
N TYR A 317 -8.14 2.62 -3.38
CA TYR A 317 -8.98 3.81 -3.26
C TYR A 317 -9.90 3.96 -4.49
N PRO A 318 -11.11 4.52 -4.31
CA PRO A 318 -12.02 4.76 -5.42
C PRO A 318 -11.45 5.80 -6.40
N ILE A 319 -11.83 5.70 -7.67
CA ILE A 319 -11.39 6.62 -8.73
C ILE A 319 -11.76 8.08 -8.41
N ASP A 320 -12.90 8.30 -7.76
CA ASP A 320 -13.38 9.62 -7.36
C ASP A 320 -12.40 10.34 -6.40
N ASP A 321 -11.49 9.63 -5.72
CA ASP A 321 -10.46 10.24 -4.88
C ASP A 321 -9.46 11.07 -5.71
N LEU A 322 -9.33 10.83 -7.02
CA LEU A 322 -8.58 11.71 -7.92
C LEU A 322 -9.12 13.15 -7.95
N ILE A 323 -10.40 13.35 -7.64
CA ILE A 323 -11.02 14.68 -7.56
C ILE A 323 -11.07 15.14 -6.09
N TYR A 324 -11.69 14.32 -5.23
CA TYR A 324 -12.10 14.72 -3.88
C TYR A 324 -11.00 14.58 -2.82
N HIS A 325 -10.10 13.60 -2.96
CA HIS A 325 -9.06 13.29 -1.97
C HIS A 325 -7.65 13.20 -2.58
N ASN A 326 -7.42 13.93 -3.68
CA ASN A 326 -6.17 13.84 -4.41
C ASN A 326 -4.98 14.29 -3.54
N ILE A 327 -3.93 13.48 -3.48
CA ILE A 327 -2.74 13.78 -2.66
C ILE A 327 -1.96 15.02 -3.15
N ASN A 328 -2.23 15.50 -4.37
CA ASN A 328 -1.40 16.54 -4.98
C ASN A 328 -1.69 17.98 -4.50
N LYS A 329 -2.68 18.21 -3.63
CA LYS A 329 -3.14 19.57 -3.26
C LYS A 329 -2.02 20.48 -2.75
N GLY A 330 -1.05 19.96 -2.00
CA GLY A 330 0.07 20.76 -1.49
C GLY A 330 0.98 21.34 -2.57
N LYS A 331 1.02 20.74 -3.76
CA LYS A 331 1.86 21.18 -4.88
C LYS A 331 1.57 22.61 -5.32
N PHE A 332 0.31 23.02 -5.31
CA PHE A 332 -0.15 24.31 -5.86
C PHE A 332 0.32 25.54 -5.07
N ILE A 333 0.73 25.33 -3.81
CA ILE A 333 1.29 26.38 -2.93
C ILE A 333 2.72 26.11 -2.49
N ARG A 334 3.28 24.94 -2.83
CA ARG A 334 4.65 24.54 -2.44
C ARG A 334 5.69 25.60 -2.80
N LYS A 335 5.68 26.07 -4.06
CA LYS A 335 6.61 27.10 -4.52
C LYS A 335 6.45 28.39 -3.72
N ASP A 336 5.22 28.77 -3.40
CA ASP A 336 4.92 30.00 -2.65
C ASP A 336 5.47 29.91 -1.21
N ILE A 337 5.34 28.75 -0.57
CA ILE A 337 5.91 28.49 0.76
C ILE A 337 7.44 28.47 0.73
N LEU A 338 8.05 27.66 -0.15
CA LEU A 338 9.50 27.49 -0.18
C LEU A 338 10.23 28.78 -0.62
N GLN A 339 9.59 29.61 -1.44
CA GLN A 339 10.12 30.93 -1.85
C GLN A 339 9.66 32.07 -0.92
N ARG A 340 8.84 31.78 0.10
CA ARG A 340 8.31 32.74 1.08
C ARG A 340 7.59 33.92 0.41
N GLN A 341 6.77 33.62 -0.60
CA GLN A 341 5.98 34.59 -1.35
C GLN A 341 4.47 34.32 -1.19
N ASN A 342 3.64 35.26 -1.64
CA ASN A 342 2.17 35.10 -1.71
C ASN A 342 1.52 34.61 -0.40
N LYS A 343 1.97 35.12 0.76
CA LYS A 343 1.56 34.66 2.10
C LYS A 343 0.06 34.56 2.30
N GLN A 344 -0.72 35.54 1.84
CA GLN A 344 -2.18 35.52 1.98
C GLN A 344 -2.79 34.33 1.22
N LYS A 345 -2.36 34.10 -0.03
CA LYS A 345 -2.79 32.94 -0.82
C LYS A 345 -2.48 31.63 -0.10
N VAL A 346 -1.31 31.51 0.52
CA VAL A 346 -0.91 30.33 1.29
C VAL A 346 -1.82 30.11 2.50
N ILE A 347 -2.13 31.17 3.26
CA ILE A 347 -3.06 31.10 4.41
C ILE A 347 -4.44 30.62 3.95
N ASP A 348 -4.99 31.26 2.92
CA ASP A 348 -6.33 30.96 2.41
C ASP A 348 -6.42 29.49 1.95
N TYR A 349 -5.41 29.03 1.21
CA TYR A 349 -5.38 27.68 0.66
C TYR A 349 -5.18 26.59 1.74
N ILE A 350 -4.31 26.84 2.74
CA ILE A 350 -4.14 25.92 3.88
C ILE A 350 -5.44 25.80 4.67
N TYR A 351 -6.13 26.91 4.90
CA TYR A 351 -7.40 26.92 5.62
C TYR A 351 -8.50 26.16 4.86
N GLU A 352 -8.60 26.38 3.54
CA GLU A 352 -9.53 25.67 2.65
C GLU A 352 -9.36 24.16 2.70
N HIS A 353 -8.10 23.68 2.76
CA HIS A 353 -7.77 22.25 2.72
C HIS A 353 -7.56 21.63 4.11
N GLY A 354 -7.75 22.40 5.20
CA GLY A 354 -7.60 21.90 6.57
C GLY A 354 -6.20 21.38 6.90
N ALA A 355 -5.16 21.92 6.27
CA ALA A 355 -3.80 21.44 6.46
C ALA A 355 -3.20 21.95 7.78
N TRP A 356 -2.95 21.04 8.73
CA TRP A 356 -2.36 21.40 10.02
C TRP A 356 -0.83 21.53 9.95
N ASP A 357 -0.15 20.54 9.39
CA ASP A 357 1.30 20.52 9.23
C ASP A 357 1.68 20.97 7.83
N ILE A 358 2.27 22.16 7.73
CA ILE A 358 2.62 22.77 6.44
C ILE A 358 3.70 21.95 5.73
N GLY A 359 4.67 21.41 6.48
CA GLY A 359 5.74 20.61 5.92
C GLY A 359 5.19 19.35 5.28
N GLN A 360 4.41 18.58 6.06
CA GLN A 360 3.74 17.37 5.56
C GLN A 360 2.85 17.68 4.35
N PHE A 361 2.08 18.76 4.41
CA PHE A 361 1.16 19.12 3.32
C PHE A 361 1.87 19.35 2.00
N ILE A 362 3.06 19.97 2.00
CA ILE A 362 3.83 20.20 0.77
C ILE A 362 4.89 19.12 0.49
N GLY A 363 5.03 18.11 1.34
CA GLY A 363 5.96 16.99 1.18
C GLY A 363 7.39 17.29 1.60
N VAL A 364 7.61 18.13 2.62
CA VAL A 364 8.96 18.41 3.15
C VAL A 364 9.01 18.22 4.66
N ILE A 365 10.19 17.91 5.20
CA ILE A 365 10.43 17.93 6.65
C ILE A 365 11.31 19.12 6.98
N PHE A 366 10.76 20.07 7.72
CA PHE A 366 11.48 21.20 8.25
C PHE A 366 12.20 20.84 9.56
N ASP A 367 13.08 21.73 10.03
CA ASP A 367 13.77 21.63 11.32
C ASP A 367 12.82 21.64 12.53
N LYS A 368 11.65 22.25 12.35
CA LYS A 368 10.53 22.22 13.29
C LYS A 368 9.20 22.20 12.55
N LYS A 369 8.13 21.85 13.26
CA LYS A 369 6.77 21.87 12.71
C LYS A 369 6.28 23.31 12.51
N TYR A 370 5.82 23.62 11.30
CA TYR A 370 5.14 24.86 10.97
C TYR A 370 3.64 24.61 10.72
N THR A 371 2.83 25.51 11.24
CA THR A 371 1.37 25.55 11.18
C THR A 371 0.94 26.99 10.85
N LEU A 372 -0.37 27.25 10.72
CA LEU A 372 -0.85 28.63 10.55
C LEU A 372 -0.50 29.54 11.75
N GLU A 373 -0.34 28.98 12.95
CA GLU A 373 -0.06 29.76 14.18
C GLU A 373 1.34 30.37 14.20
N ASN A 374 2.30 29.74 13.52
CA ASN A 374 3.71 30.17 13.45
C ASN A 374 4.21 30.33 12.01
N LEU A 375 3.30 30.59 11.05
CA LEU A 375 3.65 30.78 9.65
C LEU A 375 4.61 31.96 9.43
N ASP A 376 4.51 32.99 10.25
CA ASP A 376 5.37 34.18 10.19
C ASP A 376 6.84 33.80 10.35
N GLU A 377 7.15 32.88 11.26
CA GLU A 377 8.50 32.36 11.47
C GLU A 377 9.03 31.67 10.21
N LEU A 378 8.21 30.87 9.52
CA LEU A 378 8.59 30.23 8.25
C LEU A 378 8.96 31.27 7.18
N TYR A 379 8.20 32.39 7.14
CA TYR A 379 8.43 33.47 6.18
C TYR A 379 9.64 34.35 6.54
N GLU A 380 10.07 34.38 7.80
CA GLU A 380 11.36 34.95 8.21
C GLU A 380 12.51 34.04 7.76
N GLY A 381 12.35 32.73 7.89
CA GLY A 381 13.28 31.72 7.38
C GLY A 381 13.01 30.33 7.96
N TYR A 382 13.48 29.31 7.25
CA TYR A 382 13.38 27.93 7.69
C TYR A 382 14.66 27.17 7.33
N GLU A 383 14.88 26.06 8.01
CA GLU A 383 15.85 25.05 7.60
C GLU A 383 15.14 23.73 7.31
N PHE A 384 15.72 22.92 6.43
CA PHE A 384 15.24 21.56 6.24
C PHE A 384 15.82 20.65 7.32
N GLY A 385 14.96 19.82 7.91
CA GLY A 385 15.36 18.82 8.88
C GLY A 385 16.34 17.82 8.27
N SER A 386 17.21 17.25 9.10
CA SER A 386 18.21 16.26 8.67
C SER A 386 17.56 15.04 8.00
N GLU A 387 16.37 14.63 8.47
CA GLU A 387 15.59 13.54 7.88
C GLU A 387 15.24 13.81 6.41
N TYR A 388 14.78 15.02 6.07
CA TYR A 388 14.48 15.38 4.68
C TYR A 388 15.74 15.38 3.81
N GLN A 389 16.86 15.86 4.34
CA GLN A 389 18.13 15.82 3.63
C GLN A 389 18.57 14.37 3.35
N ASN A 390 18.35 13.46 4.30
CA ASN A 390 18.62 12.04 4.14
C ASN A 390 17.69 11.38 3.11
N ILE A 391 16.41 11.76 3.08
CA ILE A 391 15.44 11.34 2.06
C ILE A 391 15.91 11.75 0.66
N LEU A 392 16.31 13.02 0.48
CA LEU A 392 16.83 13.53 -0.79
C LEU A 392 18.12 12.81 -1.21
N LYS A 393 18.99 12.47 -0.26
CA LYS A 393 20.19 11.68 -0.52
C LYS A 393 19.84 10.26 -0.96
N LEU A 394 18.93 9.58 -0.24
CA LEU A 394 18.47 8.24 -0.58
C LEU A 394 17.89 8.21 -2.00
N SER A 395 17.02 9.16 -2.36
CA SER A 395 16.47 9.25 -3.71
C SER A 395 17.57 9.38 -4.79
N LYS A 396 18.60 10.19 -4.55
CA LYS A 396 19.74 10.33 -5.48
C LYS A 396 20.52 9.03 -5.64
N GLU A 397 20.83 8.35 -4.53
CA GLU A 397 21.52 7.05 -4.56
C GLU A 397 20.69 5.99 -5.31
N LEU A 398 19.38 5.95 -5.07
CA LEU A 398 18.48 5.04 -5.76
C LEU A 398 18.41 5.29 -7.27
N ASN A 399 18.48 6.55 -7.70
CA ASN A 399 18.52 6.91 -9.12
C ASN A 399 19.87 6.59 -9.77
N ALA A 400 20.92 6.44 -8.97
CA ALA A 400 22.26 6.03 -9.42
C ALA A 400 22.43 4.50 -9.51
N LEU A 401 21.49 3.69 -9.00
CA LEU A 401 21.52 2.21 -9.08
C LEU A 401 21.33 1.63 -10.51
N ARG A 402 21.20 2.49 -11.53
CA ARG A 402 20.88 2.12 -12.90
C ARG A 402 21.95 1.25 -13.58
#